data_AF-A0A8X6ND35-F1
#
_entry.id   AF-A0A8X6ND35-F1
#
_cell.length_a   1.000
_cell.length_b   1.000
_cell.length_c   1.000
_cell.angle_alpha   90.00
_cell.angle_beta   90.00
_cell.angle_gamma   90.00
#
_symmetry.space_group_name_H-M   'P 1'
#
loop_
_entity.id
_entity.type
_entity.pdbx_description
1 polymer ?
#
loop_
_entity_poly.entity_id
_entity_poly.type
_entity_poly.pdbx_seq_one_letter_code
_entity_poly.pdbx_strand_id
1 'polypeptide(L)'
;MLYVTVYCSSFLCNEFTTEVAMSTVHEKQLRILPFFKYRVPVPEPPPKPELDSPAEDLRLQGLGRLPKGVLFSGFNILHLNEARELYETLYEARDFEDFVLLAEQARSIVNEGLFVYALSVAIMHRDDLIGVKLPPYEEARPDLFIPAETIFQAIKEDRKRKDEVRNVFYPFNDTHGL
;
A
#
# COMPACT_ATOMS: atom_id res chain seq x y z
N MET A 1 -15.17 17.34 -3.51
CA MET A 1 -13.83 17.92 -3.71
C MET A 1 -12.84 16.87 -3.24
N LEU A 2 -12.32 16.06 -4.16
CA LEU A 2 -11.33 15.02 -3.85
C LEU A 2 -9.96 15.69 -3.79
N TYR A 3 -9.28 15.59 -2.64
CA TYR A 3 -7.94 16.14 -2.43
C TYR A 3 -6.93 15.01 -2.46
N VAL A 4 -5.85 15.18 -3.23
CA VAL A 4 -4.71 14.25 -3.22
C VAL A 4 -3.74 14.70 -2.14
N THR A 5 -3.81 14.09 -0.96
CA THR A 5 -2.86 14.34 0.13
C THR A 5 -1.61 13.49 -0.04
N VAL A 6 -0.50 14.12 -0.42
CA VAL A 6 0.85 13.53 -0.33
C VAL A 6 1.33 13.68 1.12
N TYR A 7 1.13 12.65 1.94
CA TYR A 7 1.61 12.66 3.33
C TYR A 7 3.14 12.48 3.37
N CYS A 8 3.86 13.51 3.79
CA CYS A 8 5.28 13.41 4.15
C CYS A 8 5.40 12.66 5.49
N SER A 9 6.23 11.61 5.55
CA SER A 9 6.49 10.86 6.78
C SER A 9 7.36 11.67 7.73
N SER A 10 6.76 12.26 8.75
CA SER A 10 7.48 12.71 9.95
C SER A 10 6.48 13.01 11.06
N PHE A 11 6.03 11.97 11.77
CA PHE A 11 5.47 12.10 13.11
C PHE A 11 5.83 10.84 13.91
N LEU A 12 7.08 10.80 14.35
CA LEU A 12 7.47 10.03 15.53
C LEU A 12 7.25 10.96 16.72
N CYS A 13 6.31 10.66 17.59
CA CYS A 13 6.20 11.30 18.89
C CYS A 13 5.90 10.25 19.98
N ASN A 14 6.96 10.01 20.76
CA ASN A 14 7.19 9.30 22.02
C ASN A 14 6.06 8.62 22.84
N GLU A 15 6.41 7.40 23.26
CA GLU A 15 6.37 6.75 24.59
C GLU A 15 5.08 6.76 25.43
N PHE A 16 4.54 5.57 25.76
CA PHE A 16 4.20 5.12 27.13
C PHE A 16 3.85 3.61 27.18
N THR A 17 4.68 2.85 27.94
CA THR A 17 4.41 1.66 28.78
C THR A 17 3.56 0.46 28.29
N THR A 18 4.25 -0.66 28.09
CA THR A 18 4.02 -2.05 28.61
C THR A 18 2.61 -2.63 28.82
N GLU A 19 2.46 -3.84 28.25
CA GLU A 19 1.69 -5.03 28.68
C GLU A 19 0.65 -5.56 27.66
N VAL A 20 0.76 -6.87 27.41
CA VAL A 20 0.17 -7.65 26.30
C VAL A 20 -1.32 -7.95 26.55
N ALA A 21 -2.18 -7.71 25.54
CA ALA A 21 -3.30 -8.56 25.07
C ALA A 21 -4.55 -7.75 24.61
N MET A 22 -5.01 -8.04 23.39
CA MET A 22 -6.06 -7.38 22.59
C MET A 22 -5.67 -6.02 22.00
N SER A 23 -4.95 -6.03 20.87
CA SER A 23 -4.80 -4.80 20.10
C SER A 23 -6.18 -4.29 19.69
N THR A 24 -6.46 -3.06 20.08
CA THR A 24 -7.73 -2.43 19.76
C THR A 24 -7.88 -2.35 18.23
N VAL A 25 -9.12 -2.35 17.72
CA VAL A 25 -9.37 -2.17 16.28
C VAL A 25 -8.65 -0.92 15.76
N HIS A 26 -8.52 0.11 16.60
CA HIS A 26 -7.78 1.33 16.30
C HIS A 26 -6.27 1.10 16.09
N GLU A 27 -5.60 0.29 16.92
CA GLU A 27 -4.18 -0.03 16.74
C GLU A 27 -3.96 -0.82 15.45
N LYS A 28 -4.83 -1.81 15.17
CA LYS A 28 -4.78 -2.58 13.92
C LYS A 28 -4.97 -1.68 12.71
N GLN A 29 -5.91 -0.74 12.79
CA GLN A 29 -6.13 0.29 11.78
C GLN A 29 -4.85 1.09 11.52
N LEU A 30 -4.19 1.59 12.56
CA LEU A 30 -2.96 2.39 12.43
C LEU A 30 -1.80 1.60 11.80
N ARG A 31 -1.72 0.29 12.03
CA ARG A 31 -0.70 -0.58 11.43
C ARG A 31 -1.02 -0.96 9.98
N ILE A 32 -2.30 -1.01 9.60
CA ILE A 32 -2.72 -1.37 8.25
C ILE A 32 -2.64 -0.17 7.28
N LEU A 33 -3.00 1.03 7.72
CA LEU A 33 -3.04 2.22 6.86
C LEU A 33 -1.72 2.52 6.09
N PRO A 34 -0.52 2.35 6.68
CA PRO A 34 0.75 2.55 5.97
C PRO A 34 0.95 1.66 4.74
N PHE A 35 0.28 0.51 4.66
CA PHE A 35 0.34 -0.36 3.47
C PHE A 35 -0.36 0.26 2.27
N PHE A 36 -1.44 1.01 2.49
CA PHE A 36 -2.22 1.68 1.45
C PHE A 36 -1.68 3.04 1.04
N LYS A 37 -0.69 3.57 1.75
CA LYS A 37 -0.03 4.83 1.36
C LYS A 37 0.57 4.65 -0.04
N TYR A 38 -0.02 5.36 -1.01
CA TYR A 38 0.45 5.35 -2.38
C TYR A 38 1.92 5.73 -2.44
N ARG A 39 2.71 4.87 -3.07
CA ARG A 39 4.08 5.16 -3.46
C ARG A 39 4.06 5.28 -4.97
N VAL A 40 4.56 6.41 -5.48
CA VAL A 40 4.78 6.57 -6.91
C VAL A 40 5.63 5.39 -7.36
N PRO A 41 5.20 4.58 -8.35
CA PRO A 41 6.03 3.54 -8.92
C PRO A 41 7.24 4.21 -9.55
N VAL A 42 8.34 4.25 -8.81
CA VAL A 42 9.64 4.59 -9.37
C VAL A 42 10.16 3.29 -9.97
N PRO A 43 10.58 3.25 -11.24
CA PRO A 43 11.34 2.12 -11.77
C PRO A 43 12.70 2.14 -11.05
N GLU A 44 12.71 1.64 -9.83
CA GLU A 44 13.92 1.43 -9.05
C GLU A 44 14.63 0.21 -9.63
N PRO A 45 15.98 0.22 -9.72
CA PRO A 45 16.71 -1.02 -9.92
C PRO A 45 16.25 -2.04 -8.86
N PRO A 46 16.31 -3.36 -9.17
CA PRO A 46 15.90 -4.37 -8.20
C PRO A 46 16.55 -4.06 -6.85
N PRO A 47 15.77 -4.10 -5.74
CA PRO A 47 16.29 -3.74 -4.44
C PRO A 47 17.58 -4.54 -4.22
N LYS A 48 18.65 -3.84 -3.81
CA LYS A 48 19.88 -4.53 -3.44
C LYS A 48 19.49 -5.55 -2.37
N PRO A 49 19.91 -6.82 -2.46
CA PRO A 49 19.70 -7.75 -1.37
C PRO A 49 20.36 -7.14 -0.13
N GLU A 50 19.53 -6.62 0.78
CA GLU A 50 19.97 -6.08 2.04
C GLU A 50 20.56 -7.26 2.81
N LEU A 51 21.87 -7.20 3.07
CA LEU A 51 22.70 -8.30 3.54
C LEU A 51 22.22 -8.91 4.88
N ASP A 52 21.37 -8.18 5.61
CA ASP A 52 20.82 -8.52 6.93
C ASP A 52 19.29 -8.67 6.92
N SER A 53 18.65 -8.76 5.75
CA SER A 53 17.20 -8.99 5.67
C SER A 53 16.86 -10.31 6.35
N PRO A 54 15.85 -10.38 7.22
CA PRO A 54 15.33 -11.67 7.67
C PRO A 54 15.00 -12.51 6.43
N ALA A 55 15.39 -13.78 6.47
CA ALA A 55 15.17 -14.70 5.35
C ALA A 55 13.72 -14.55 4.85
N GLU A 56 13.55 -14.34 3.54
CA GLU A 56 12.24 -14.23 2.92
C GLU A 56 11.39 -15.44 3.31
N ASP A 57 10.16 -15.20 3.74
CA ASP A 57 9.28 -16.28 4.17
C ASP A 57 9.05 -17.24 2.99
N LEU A 58 9.22 -18.53 3.26
CA LEU A 58 9.05 -19.58 2.25
C LEU A 58 7.66 -19.55 1.61
N ARG A 59 6.64 -19.05 2.32
CA ARG A 59 5.27 -18.90 1.83
C ARG A 59 5.11 -17.88 0.71
N LEU A 60 6.06 -16.95 0.56
CA LEU A 60 6.05 -15.93 -0.49
C LEU A 60 6.84 -16.35 -1.73
N GLN A 61 7.45 -17.54 -1.71
CA GLN A 61 8.21 -18.05 -2.85
C GLN A 61 7.32 -18.28 -4.06
N GLY A 62 7.78 -17.83 -5.22
CA GLY A 62 7.06 -17.99 -6.49
C GLY A 62 6.03 -16.90 -6.80
N LEU A 63 5.85 -15.92 -5.90
CA LEU A 63 5.18 -14.65 -6.18
C LEU A 63 6.14 -13.67 -6.89
N GLY A 64 5.61 -12.54 -7.37
CA GLY A 64 6.39 -11.54 -8.13
C GLY A 64 6.49 -11.85 -9.62
N ARG A 65 5.51 -12.59 -10.16
CA ARG A 65 5.44 -12.94 -11.60
C ARG A 65 5.01 -11.74 -12.42
N LEU A 66 4.05 -10.96 -11.92
CA LEU A 66 3.66 -9.68 -12.48
C LEU A 66 4.73 -8.62 -12.12
N PRO A 67 5.43 -8.03 -13.10
CA PRO A 67 6.44 -7.02 -12.81
C PRO A 67 5.84 -5.79 -12.12
N LYS A 68 6.64 -5.17 -11.25
CA LYS A 68 6.28 -3.89 -10.62
C LYS A 68 6.14 -2.78 -11.66
N GLY A 69 5.26 -1.83 -11.40
CA GLY A 69 4.95 -0.72 -12.32
C GLY A 69 4.09 -1.10 -13.52
N VAL A 70 3.78 -2.39 -13.75
CA VAL A 70 2.79 -2.82 -14.75
C VAL A 70 1.38 -2.69 -14.17
N LEU A 71 0.40 -2.40 -15.02
CA LEU A 71 -1.00 -2.30 -14.60
C LEU A 71 -1.54 -3.69 -14.19
N PHE A 72 -1.95 -3.80 -12.92
CA PHE A 72 -2.73 -4.94 -12.45
C PHE A 72 -4.16 -4.88 -12.99
N SER A 73 -4.74 -6.05 -13.26
CA SER A 73 -6.14 -6.17 -13.71
C SER A 73 -6.74 -7.45 -13.14
N GLY A 74 -7.79 -7.31 -12.33
CA GLY A 74 -8.54 -8.45 -11.78
C GLY A 74 -9.30 -9.25 -12.84
N PHE A 75 -9.35 -8.78 -14.09
CA PHE A 75 -9.95 -9.48 -15.22
C PHE A 75 -8.94 -10.33 -16.00
N ASN A 76 -7.65 -10.13 -15.78
CA ASN A 76 -6.62 -10.96 -16.37
C ASN A 76 -6.38 -12.19 -15.47
N ILE A 77 -6.58 -13.39 -16.03
CA ILE A 77 -6.47 -14.65 -15.30
C ILE A 77 -5.08 -14.83 -14.67
N LEU A 78 -4.00 -14.43 -15.36
CA LEU A 78 -2.64 -14.56 -14.82
C LEU A 78 -2.43 -13.66 -13.61
N HIS A 79 -2.90 -12.41 -13.69
CA HIS A 79 -2.79 -11.46 -12.59
C HIS A 79 -3.65 -11.91 -11.41
N LEU A 80 -4.87 -12.38 -11.68
CA LEU A 80 -5.80 -12.84 -10.65
C LEU A 80 -5.32 -14.11 -9.95
N ASN A 81 -4.68 -15.04 -10.67
CA ASN A 81 -4.11 -16.24 -10.08
C ASN A 81 -3.01 -15.90 -9.07
N GLU A 82 -2.09 -15.01 -9.43
CA GLU A 82 -1.05 -14.55 -8.50
C GLU A 82 -1.64 -13.75 -7.33
N ALA A 83 -2.66 -12.92 -7.57
CA ALA A 83 -3.38 -12.21 -6.50
C ALA A 83 -4.06 -13.17 -5.52
N ARG A 84 -4.63 -14.27 -6.03
CA ARG A 84 -5.24 -15.32 -5.22
C ARG A 84 -4.20 -16.05 -4.37
N GLU A 85 -3.06 -16.43 -4.95
CA GLU A 85 -1.97 -17.06 -4.20
C GLU A 85 -1.50 -16.16 -3.05
N LEU A 86 -1.32 -14.86 -3.29
CA LEU A 86 -0.98 -13.91 -2.22
C LEU A 86 -2.11 -13.78 -1.18
N TYR A 87 -3.36 -13.72 -1.61
CA TYR A 87 -4.51 -13.67 -0.69
C TYR A 87 -4.56 -14.91 0.23
N GLU A 88 -4.39 -16.11 -0.33
CA GLU A 88 -4.40 -17.37 0.43
C GLU A 88 -3.30 -17.35 1.50
N THR A 89 -2.07 -16.97 1.13
CA THR A 89 -0.94 -16.82 2.08
C THR A 89 -1.25 -15.83 3.20
N LEU A 90 -1.84 -14.66 2.89
CA LEU A 90 -2.20 -13.65 3.89
C LEU A 90 -3.39 -14.11 4.76
N TYR A 91 -4.35 -14.81 4.19
CA TYR A 91 -5.52 -15.32 4.90
C TYR A 91 -5.14 -16.41 5.90
N GLU A 92 -4.23 -17.31 5.52
CA GLU A 92 -3.73 -18.41 6.36
C GLU A 92 -2.71 -17.96 7.42
N ALA A 93 -2.33 -16.68 7.47
CA ALA A 93 -1.40 -16.18 8.48
C ALA A 93 -1.94 -16.40 9.89
N ARG A 94 -1.09 -16.94 10.78
CA ARG A 94 -1.51 -17.51 12.08
C ARG A 94 -2.13 -16.49 13.02
N ASP A 95 -1.53 -15.31 13.06
CA ASP A 95 -1.89 -14.21 13.95
C ASP A 95 -1.71 -12.87 13.22
N PHE A 96 -2.14 -11.79 13.87
CA PHE A 96 -2.05 -10.45 13.28
C PHE A 96 -0.59 -10.01 13.03
N GLU A 97 0.35 -10.44 13.87
CA GLU A 97 1.77 -10.09 13.69
C GLU A 97 2.36 -10.79 12.47
N ASP A 98 2.04 -12.07 12.31
CA ASP A 98 2.40 -12.89 11.15
C ASP A 98 1.80 -12.30 9.86
N PHE A 99 0.54 -11.85 9.91
CA PHE A 99 -0.11 -11.16 8.80
C PHE A 99 0.63 -9.86 8.42
N VAL A 100 0.99 -9.01 9.40
CA VAL A 100 1.69 -7.76 9.14
C VAL A 100 3.08 -8.00 8.57
N LEU A 101 3.81 -8.99 9.10
CA LEU A 101 5.14 -9.37 8.62
C LEU A 101 5.08 -9.87 7.17
N LEU A 102 4.13 -10.77 6.87
CA LEU A 102 3.90 -11.26 5.51
C LEU A 102 3.52 -10.13 4.56
N ALA A 103 2.66 -9.21 4.99
CA ALA A 103 2.26 -8.07 4.16
C ALA A 103 3.44 -7.12 3.88
N GLU A 104 4.33 -6.91 4.86
CA GLU A 104 5.54 -6.10 4.69
C GLU A 104 6.51 -6.72 3.68
N GLN A 105 6.77 -8.02 3.79
CA GLN A 105 7.60 -8.75 2.83
C GLN A 105 6.95 -8.84 1.46
N ALA A 106 5.65 -9.16 1.37
CA ALA A 106 4.94 -9.25 0.09
C ALA A 106 4.97 -7.93 -0.67
N ARG A 107 4.90 -6.78 0.02
CA ARG A 107 4.96 -5.44 -0.60
C ARG A 107 6.25 -5.20 -1.38
N SER A 108 7.37 -5.81 -0.97
CA SER A 108 8.66 -5.67 -1.66
C SER A 108 8.80 -6.66 -2.83
N ILE A 109 7.96 -7.68 -2.93
CA ILE A 109 8.04 -8.74 -3.94
C ILE A 109 7.04 -8.51 -5.08
N VAL A 110 5.77 -8.31 -4.75
CA VAL A 110 4.69 -8.30 -5.74
C VAL A 110 4.42 -6.92 -6.36
N ASN A 111 3.68 -6.91 -7.46
CA ASN A 111 3.15 -5.70 -8.09
C ASN A 111 2.26 -4.89 -7.12
N GLU A 112 2.32 -3.57 -7.22
CA GLU A 112 1.66 -2.64 -6.29
C GLU A 112 0.13 -2.74 -6.35
N GLY A 113 -0.44 -2.87 -7.56
CA GLY A 113 -1.89 -3.02 -7.73
C GLY A 113 -2.39 -4.38 -7.25
N LEU A 114 -1.61 -5.43 -7.52
CA LEU A 114 -1.88 -6.79 -7.05
C LEU A 114 -1.86 -6.84 -5.51
N PHE A 115 -0.85 -6.24 -4.89
CA PHE A 115 -0.71 -6.14 -3.44
C PHE A 115 -1.92 -5.47 -2.79
N VAL A 116 -2.31 -4.27 -3.26
CA VAL A 116 -3.45 -3.53 -2.72
C VAL A 116 -4.75 -4.33 -2.85
N TYR A 117 -4.95 -5.01 -3.98
CA TYR A 117 -6.10 -5.88 -4.19
C TYR A 117 -6.12 -7.06 -3.20
N ALA A 118 -5.07 -7.88 -3.18
CA ALA A 118 -5.02 -9.07 -2.34
C ALA A 118 -5.10 -8.73 -0.85
N LEU A 119 -4.40 -7.67 -0.40
CA LEU A 119 -4.44 -7.19 0.98
C LEU A 119 -5.85 -6.72 1.37
N SER A 120 -6.54 -5.98 0.50
CA SER A 120 -7.92 -5.52 0.75
C SER A 120 -8.88 -6.69 0.95
N VAL A 121 -8.77 -7.71 0.10
CA VAL A 121 -9.59 -8.92 0.19
C VAL A 121 -9.25 -9.70 1.47
N ALA A 122 -7.97 -9.83 1.82
CA ALA A 122 -7.55 -10.50 3.06
C ALA A 122 -8.09 -9.80 4.31
N ILE A 123 -8.01 -8.46 4.38
CA ILE A 123 -8.55 -7.67 5.49
C ILE A 123 -10.07 -7.86 5.62
N MET A 124 -10.79 -7.95 4.50
CA MET A 124 -12.24 -8.09 4.50
C MET A 124 -12.73 -9.46 5.00
N HIS A 125 -11.93 -10.52 4.79
CA HIS A 125 -12.34 -11.89 5.09
C HIS A 125 -11.77 -12.44 6.40
N ARG A 126 -10.71 -11.85 6.95
CA ARG A 126 -10.09 -12.33 8.20
C ARG A 126 -10.88 -11.88 9.44
N ASP A 127 -11.17 -12.85 10.32
CA ASP A 127 -11.94 -12.62 11.56
C ASP A 127 -11.26 -11.65 12.52
N ASP A 128 -9.92 -11.65 12.59
CA ASP A 128 -9.15 -10.77 13.48
C ASP A 128 -9.12 -9.30 13.00
N LEU A 129 -9.62 -9.01 11.80
CA LEU A 129 -9.62 -7.69 11.17
C LEU A 129 -11.03 -7.10 11.03
N ILE A 130 -12.05 -7.77 11.57
CA ILE A 130 -13.42 -7.25 11.60
C ILE A 130 -13.44 -5.87 12.30
N GLY A 131 -13.98 -4.88 11.60
CA GLY A 131 -14.08 -3.49 12.07
C GLY A 131 -12.94 -2.58 11.62
N VAL A 132 -11.86 -3.13 11.06
CA VAL A 132 -10.85 -2.32 10.35
C VAL A 132 -11.48 -1.78 9.06
N LYS A 133 -11.31 -0.48 8.83
CA LYS A 133 -11.80 0.21 7.64
C LYS A 133 -10.69 0.36 6.63
N LEU A 134 -10.93 -0.11 5.41
CA LEU A 134 -10.05 0.18 4.29
C LEU A 134 -10.16 1.66 3.90
N PRO A 135 -9.06 2.30 3.49
CA PRO A 135 -9.15 3.62 2.89
C PRO A 135 -9.89 3.54 1.54
N PRO A 136 -10.43 4.66 1.04
CA PRO A 136 -10.98 4.73 -0.30
C PRO A 136 -9.94 4.28 -1.35
N TYR A 137 -10.41 3.58 -2.38
CA TYR A 137 -9.52 3.02 -3.40
C TYR A 137 -8.81 4.12 -4.21
N GLU A 138 -9.47 5.27 -4.38
CA GLU A 138 -8.96 6.47 -5.02
C GLU A 138 -7.77 7.08 -4.26
N GLU A 139 -7.73 6.93 -2.92
CA GLU A 139 -6.60 7.38 -2.09
C GLU A 139 -5.42 6.41 -2.16
N ALA A 140 -5.71 5.10 -2.22
CA ALA A 140 -4.69 4.08 -2.33
C ALA A 140 -4.04 4.03 -3.72
N ARG A 141 -4.80 4.31 -4.78
CA ARG A 141 -4.38 4.26 -6.19
C ARG A 141 -4.85 5.50 -6.97
N PRO A 142 -4.30 6.69 -6.66
CA PRO A 142 -4.66 7.94 -7.35
C PRO A 142 -4.34 7.92 -8.85
N ASP A 143 -3.36 7.14 -9.29
CA ASP A 143 -2.96 7.00 -10.69
C ASP A 143 -4.03 6.41 -11.61
N LEU A 144 -5.03 5.72 -11.05
CA LEU A 144 -6.14 5.17 -11.81
C LEU A 144 -7.29 6.17 -12.01
N PHE A 145 -7.35 7.23 -11.21
CA PHE A 145 -8.48 8.18 -11.19
C PHE A 145 -8.10 9.59 -11.61
N ILE A 146 -6.81 9.93 -11.53
CA ILE A 146 -6.31 11.27 -11.82
C ILE A 146 -5.43 11.23 -13.06
N PRO A 147 -5.61 12.16 -14.02
CA PRO A 147 -4.76 12.26 -15.19
C PRO A 147 -3.27 12.36 -14.83
N ALA A 148 -2.44 11.65 -15.60
CA ALA A 148 -0.99 11.62 -15.38
C ALA A 148 -0.38 13.04 -15.35
N GLU A 149 -0.86 13.95 -16.19
CA GLU A 149 -0.48 15.37 -16.22
C GLU A 149 -0.55 16.01 -14.82
N THR A 150 -1.70 15.86 -14.14
CA THR A 150 -1.95 16.40 -12.80
C THR A 150 -1.05 15.75 -11.76
N ILE A 151 -0.82 14.44 -11.86
CA ILE A 151 0.09 13.72 -10.96
C ILE A 151 1.53 14.20 -11.13
N PHE A 152 2.01 14.35 -12.37
CA PHE A 152 3.35 14.85 -12.66
C PHE A 152 3.54 16.28 -12.18
N GLN A 153 2.54 17.13 -12.35
CA GLN A 153 2.57 18.51 -11.83
C GLN A 153 2.64 18.51 -10.29
N ALA A 154 1.82 17.69 -9.61
CA ALA A 154 1.88 17.55 -8.16
C ALA A 154 3.25 17.08 -7.66
N ILE A 155 3.86 16.07 -8.31
CA ILE A 155 5.20 15.58 -8.00
C ILE A 155 6.26 16.67 -8.25
N LYS A 156 6.12 17.44 -9.33
CA LYS A 156 7.05 18.53 -9.67
C LYS A 156 7.03 19.63 -8.62
N GLU A 157 5.85 20.01 -8.13
CA GLU A 157 5.71 21.00 -7.05
C GLU A 157 6.20 20.45 -5.70
N ASP A 158 5.92 19.17 -5.40
CA ASP A 158 6.46 18.50 -4.21
C ASP A 158 7.99 18.54 -4.16
N ARG A 159 8.68 18.29 -5.28
CA ARG A 159 10.15 18.36 -5.36
C ARG A 159 10.73 19.76 -5.12
N LYS A 160 9.94 20.83 -5.31
CA LYS A 160 10.40 22.21 -5.08
C LYS A 160 10.25 22.64 -3.61
N ARG A 161 9.60 21.83 -2.79
CA ARG A 161 9.30 22.14 -1.39
C ARG A 161 10.61 22.18 -0.58
N LYS A 162 10.92 23.34 0.02
CA LYS A 162 12.10 23.57 0.87
C LYS A 162 11.76 23.50 2.37
N ASP A 163 11.14 22.41 2.82
CA ASP A 163 10.84 22.14 4.24
C ASP A 163 9.60 22.82 4.87
N GLU A 164 8.80 23.61 4.13
CA GLU A 164 7.47 24.01 4.63
C GLU A 164 6.44 22.89 4.39
N VAL A 165 5.83 22.37 5.46
CA VAL A 165 4.67 21.45 5.41
C VAL A 165 3.43 22.22 5.00
N ARG A 166 3.42 22.75 3.78
CA ARG A 166 2.25 23.34 3.15
C ARG A 166 1.59 22.30 2.27
N ASN A 167 0.28 22.16 2.41
CA ASN A 167 -0.53 21.39 1.48
C ASN A 167 -0.45 22.05 0.10
N VAL A 168 0.01 21.30 -0.90
CA VAL A 168 -0.01 21.74 -2.30
C VAL A 168 -1.39 21.42 -2.84
N PHE A 169 -2.21 22.44 -3.05
CA PHE A 169 -3.53 22.29 -3.65
C PHE A 169 -3.41 22.42 -5.16
N TYR A 170 -3.68 21.34 -5.88
CA TYR A 170 -3.79 21.39 -7.34
C TYR A 170 -5.27 21.33 -7.74
N PRO A 171 -5.82 22.37 -8.38
CA PRO A 171 -7.19 22.30 -8.88
C PRO A 171 -7.26 21.22 -9.96
N PHE A 172 -8.18 20.28 -9.79
CA PHE A 172 -8.55 19.36 -10.85
C PHE A 172 -9.26 20.18 -11.92
N ASN A 173 -8.56 20.52 -13.01
CA ASN A 173 -9.21 21.12 -14.17
C ASN A 173 -9.98 20.00 -14.86
N ASP A 174 -11.31 20.01 -14.76
CA ASP A 174 -12.18 19.17 -15.55
C ASP A 174 -11.92 19.50 -17.04
N THR A 175 -11.03 18.78 -17.70
CA THR A 175 -10.80 18.92 -19.15
C THR A 175 -11.91 18.31 -19.99
N HIS A 176 -13.07 18.05 -19.40
CA HIS A 176 -14.27 17.64 -20.10
C HIS A 176 -15.36 18.67 -19.85
N GLY A 177 -15.33 19.72 -20.68
CA GLY A 177 -16.59 20.28 -21.15
C GLY A 177 -17.35 19.15 -21.83
N LEU A 178 -18.41 18.68 -21.18
CA LEU A 178 -19.56 18.10 -21.85
C LEU A 178 -20.56 19.22 -22.10
#